data_AF-A0A0E2E1N2-F1
#
_entry.id   AF-A0A0E2E1N2-F1
#
_cell.length_a   1.000
_cell.length_b   1.000
_cell.length_c   1.000
_cell.angle_alpha   90.00
_cell.angle_beta   90.00
_cell.angle_gamma   90.00
#
_symmetry.space_group_name_H-M   'P 1'
#
loop_
_entity.id
_entity.type
_entity.pdbx_description
1 polymer ?
#
loop_
_entity_poly.entity_id
_entity_poly.type
_entity_poly.pdbx_seq_one_letter_code
_entity_poly.pdbx_strand_id
1 'polypeptide(L)' 'MSKKLTLSIDNELIDFAHLYSLKSGISISRLFEQYLMNLRNADKQHKLNPKTAALYGIFEKRPIPDKKELRKEFYEKGSN' A
#
# COMPACT_ATOMS: atom_id res chain seq x y z
N MET A 1 26.87 7.86 -8.92
CA MET A 1 27.06 9.14 -8.20
C MET A 1 26.26 9.06 -6.91
N SER A 2 26.91 8.92 -5.75
CA SER A 2 26.21 9.03 -4.47
C SER A 2 25.85 10.49 -4.22
N LYS A 3 24.55 10.80 -4.10
CA LYS A 3 24.08 12.13 -3.75
C LYS A 3 23.86 12.20 -2.25
N LYS A 4 24.33 13.26 -1.60
CA LYS A 4 24.08 13.50 -0.17
C LYS A 4 22.67 14.06 -0.03
N LEU A 5 21.89 13.47 0.87
CA LEU A 5 20.59 13.96 1.30
C LEU A 5 20.74 14.46 2.74
N THR A 6 20.39 15.72 2.98
CA THR A 6 20.36 16.31 4.32
C THR A 6 18.90 16.44 4.74
N LEU A 7 18.57 15.95 5.93
CA LEU A 7 17.22 15.95 6.49
C LEU A 7 17.21 16.80 7.76
N SER A 8 16.17 17.61 7.93
CA SER A 8 15.85 18.24 9.20
C SER A 8 14.82 17.37 9.90
N ILE A 9 15.14 16.89 11.09
CA ILE A 9 14.33 15.97 11.89
C ILE A 9 14.52 16.32 13.36
N ASP A 10 13.55 15.96 14.19
CA ASP A 10 13.58 16.25 15.62
C ASP A 10 14.77 15.57 16.31
N ASN A 11 15.38 16.27 17.26
CA ASN A 11 16.57 15.81 17.97
C ASN A 11 16.32 14.47 18.70
N GLU A 12 15.15 14.30 19.32
CA GLU A 12 14.78 13.03 19.99
C GLU A 12 14.77 11.84 19.02
N LEU A 13 14.36 12.07 17.77
CA LEU A 13 14.33 11.07 16.72
C LEU A 13 15.74 10.74 16.21
N ILE A 14 16.63 11.74 16.18
CA ILE A 14 18.05 11.55 15.87
C ILE A 14 18.70 10.66 16.94
N ASP A 15 18.47 10.96 18.20
CA ASP A 15 19.00 10.18 19.33
C ASP A 15 18.48 8.73 19.30
N PHE A 16 17.18 8.55 19.05
CA PHE A 16 16.59 7.23 18.84
C PHE A 16 17.26 6.48 17.69
N ALA A 17 17.48 7.13 16.54
CA ALA A 17 18.11 6.50 15.38
C ALA A 17 19.53 6.03 15.69
N HIS A 18 20.30 6.81 16.45
CA HIS A 18 21.63 6.42 16.92
C HIS A 18 21.59 5.20 17.85
N LEU A 19 20.71 5.20 18.85
CA LEU A 19 20.53 4.07 19.77
C LEU A 19 20.07 2.80 19.03
N TYR A 20 19.14 2.93 18.10
CA TYR A 20 18.64 1.82 17.29
C TYR A 20 19.75 1.27 16.38
N SER A 21 20.55 2.13 15.78
CA SER A 21 21.68 1.75 14.92
C SER A 21 22.74 0.95 15.70
N LEU A 22 23.08 1.39 16.92
CA LEU A 22 23.97 0.66 17.82
C LEU A 22 23.42 -0.71 18.20
N LYS A 23 22.13 -0.79 18.52
CA LYS A 23 21.48 -2.05 18.94
C LYS A 23 21.35 -3.06 17.80
N SER A 24 21.04 -2.59 16.60
CA SER A 24 20.79 -3.45 15.43
C SER A 24 22.04 -3.76 14.60
N GLY A 25 23.12 -2.98 14.77
CA GLY A 25 24.32 -3.06 13.93
C GLY A 25 24.12 -2.54 12.50
N ILE A 26 22.99 -1.89 12.22
CA ILE A 26 22.65 -1.37 10.90
C ILE A 26 22.87 0.14 10.89
N SER A 27 23.56 0.69 9.87
CA SER A 27 23.74 2.14 9.76
C SER A 27 22.41 2.86 9.51
N ILE A 28 22.28 4.07 10.06
CA ILE A 28 21.10 4.93 9.86
C ILE A 28 20.83 5.17 8.36
N SER A 29 21.89 5.37 7.57
CA SER A 29 21.81 5.53 6.13
C SER A 29 21.16 4.32 5.43
N ARG A 30 21.55 3.10 5.82
CA ARG A 30 20.99 1.87 5.25
C ARG A 30 19.54 1.65 5.67
N LEU A 31 19.22 1.96 6.92
CA LEU A 31 17.85 1.88 7.45
C LEU A 31 16.93 2.84 6.68
N PHE A 32 17.38 4.07 6.47
CA PHE A 32 16.63 5.07 5.73
C PHE A 32 16.50 4.71 4.24
N GLU A 33 17.54 4.18 3.62
CA GLU A 33 17.50 3.71 2.23
C GLU A 33 16.49 2.56 2.05
N GLN A 34 16.48 1.58 2.97
CA GLN A 34 15.51 0.49 2.95
C GLN A 34 14.08 1.01 3.10
N TYR A 35 13.85 1.96 4.00
CA TYR A 35 12.55 2.59 4.17
C TYR A 35 12.07 3.28 2.89
N LEU A 36 12.91 4.11 2.27
CA LEU A 36 12.57 4.77 1.01
C LEU A 36 12.34 3.78 -0.14
N MET A 37 13.11 2.69 -0.21
CA MET A 37 12.90 1.62 -1.18
C MET A 37 11.54 0.93 -0.99
N ASN A 38 11.17 0.66 0.26
CA ASN A 38 9.88 0.07 0.58
C ASN A 38 8.73 1.00 0.20
N LEU A 39 8.82 2.30 0.51
CA LEU A 39 7.84 3.30 0.07
C LEU A 39 7.72 3.36 -1.46
N ARG A 40 8.85 3.42 -2.16
CA ARG A 40 8.89 3.43 -3.63
C ARG A 40 8.25 2.19 -4.23
N ASN A 41 8.41 1.04 -3.59
CA ASN A 41 7.84 -0.22 -4.04
C ASN A 41 6.35 -0.33 -3.68
N ALA A 42 5.92 0.20 -2.53
CA ALA A 42 4.52 0.28 -2.14
C ALA A 42 3.70 1.11 -3.14
N ASP A 43 4.22 2.27 -3.57
CA ASP A 43 3.59 3.10 -4.61
C ASP A 43 3.48 2.36 -5.96
N LYS A 44 4.43 1.46 -6.27
CA LYS A 44 4.37 0.64 -7.49
C LYS A 44 3.41 -0.53 -7.39
N GLN A 45 3.14 -1.04 -6.19
CA GLN A 45 2.24 -2.17 -5.97
C GLN A 45 0.75 -1.79 -6.03
N HIS A 46 0.41 -0.51 -6.20
CA HIS A 46 -0.97 -0.07 -6.46
C HIS A 46 -1.44 -0.33 -7.90
N LYS A 47 -0.58 -0.84 -8.79
CA LYS A 47 -1.05 -1.44 -10.04
C LYS A 47 -1.23 -2.93 -9.83
N LEU A 48 -2.48 -3.34 -9.57
CA LEU A 48 -2.89 -4.75 -9.73
C LEU A 48 -2.33 -5.28 -11.05
N ASN A 49 -1.73 -6.47 -11.03
CA ASN A 49 -1.32 -7.15 -12.26
C ASN A 49 -2.53 -7.17 -13.22
N PRO A 50 -2.38 -6.87 -14.52
CA PRO A 50 -3.49 -6.73 -15.46
C PRO A 50 -4.50 -7.90 -15.41
N LYS A 51 -4.04 -9.13 -15.13
CA LYS A 51 -4.95 -10.28 -14.92
C LYS A 51 -5.79 -10.14 -13.66
N THR A 52 -5.19 -9.71 -12.56
CA THR A 52 -5.88 -9.46 -11.28
C THR A 52 -6.73 -8.20 -11.34
N ALA A 53 -6.33 -7.16 -12.08
CA ALA A 53 -7.13 -5.98 -12.34
C ALA A 53 -8.39 -6.32 -13.17
N ALA A 54 -8.25 -7.18 -14.19
CA ALA A 54 -9.38 -7.69 -14.96
C ALA A 54 -10.35 -8.51 -14.09
N LEU A 55 -9.84 -9.36 -13.20
CA LEU A 55 -10.66 -10.07 -12.21
C LEU A 55 -11.31 -9.11 -11.20
N TYR A 56 -10.58 -8.11 -10.72
CA TYR A 56 -11.07 -7.11 -9.76
C TYR A 56 -12.12 -6.18 -10.36
N GLY A 57 -12.05 -5.85 -11.65
CA GLY A 57 -13.09 -5.11 -12.38
C GLY A 57 -14.47 -5.77 -12.32
N ILE A 58 -14.53 -7.09 -12.12
CA ILE A 58 -15.78 -7.83 -11.89
C ILE A 58 -16.36 -7.54 -10.50
N PHE A 59 -15.51 -7.21 -9.53
CA PHE A 59 -15.84 -6.92 -8.14
C PHE A 59 -15.76 -5.42 -7.80
N GLU A 60 -15.66 -4.56 -8.80
CA GLU A 60 -15.48 -3.12 -8.62
C GLU A 60 -16.72 -2.50 -7.96
N LYS A 61 -16.57 -2.12 -6.68
CA LYS A 61 -17.30 -1.12 -5.87
C LYS A 61 -18.79 -0.85 -6.15
N ARG A 62 -19.55 -1.79 -6.69
CA ARG A 62 -20.99 -1.76 -6.49
C ARG A 62 -21.20 -2.18 -5.04
N PRO A 63 -21.84 -1.35 -4.19
CA PRO A 63 -22.29 -1.84 -2.90
C PRO A 63 -23.08 -3.12 -3.17
N ILE A 64 -22.85 -4.16 -2.38
CA ILE A 64 -23.61 -5.40 -2.50
C ILE A 64 -25.09 -4.98 -2.46
N PRO A 65 -25.89 -5.22 -3.52
CA PRO A 65 -27.25 -4.72 -3.59
C PRO A 65 -28.06 -5.24 -2.40
N ASP A 66 -29.03 -4.46 -1.95
CA ASP A 66 -29.86 -4.90 -0.83
C ASP A 66 -30.62 -6.19 -1.21
N LYS A 67 -30.91 -7.03 -0.20
CA LYS A 67 -31.58 -8.33 -0.38
C LYS A 67 -32.90 -8.21 -1.15
N LYS A 68 -33.59 -7.07 -1.04
CA LYS A 68 -34.83 -6.80 -1.77
C LYS A 68 -34.60 -6.57 -3.26
N GLU A 69 -33.55 -5.85 -3.61
CA GLU A 69 -33.16 -5.58 -5.01
C GLU A 69 -32.73 -6.87 -5.70
N LEU A 70 -31.93 -7.70 -5.02
CA LEU A 70 -31.52 -9.02 -5.53
C LEU A 70 -32.70 -9.94 -5.81
N ARG A 71 -33.73 -9.92 -4.94
CA ARG A 71 -34.96 -10.69 -5.17
C ARG A 71 -35.71 -10.19 -6.40
N LYS A 72 -35.82 -8.87 -6.55
CA LYS A 72 -36.51 -8.26 -7.69
C LYS A 72 -35.85 -8.64 -9.02
N GLU A 73 -34.53 -8.51 -9.12
CA GLU A 73 -33.78 -8.93 -10.32
C GLU A 73 -33.94 -10.42 -10.63
N PHE A 74 -33.96 -11.28 -9.61
CA PHE A 74 -34.15 -12.72 -9.79
C PHE A 74 -35.55 -13.06 -10.33
N TYR A 75 -36.60 -12.41 -9.82
CA TYR A 75 -37.97 -12.65 -10.29
C TYR A 75 -38.23 -12.06 -11.67
N GLU A 76 -37.64 -10.90 -12.01
CA GLU A 76 -37.76 -10.29 -13.34
C GLU A 76 -37.07 -11.12 -14.43
N LYS A 77 -35.94 -11.78 -14.11
CA LYS A 77 -35.27 -12.70 -15.04
C LYS A 77 -35.99 -14.03 -15.26
N GLY A 78 -36.91 -14.41 -14.37
CA GLY A 78 -37.67 -15.66 -14.47
C GLY A 78 -38.93 -15.58 -15.35
N SER A 79 -39.22 -14.42 -15.95
CA SER A 79 -40.45 -14.18 -16.72
C SER A 79 -40.22 -13.94 -18.23
N ASN A 80 -39.09 -14.39 -18.79
CA ASN A 80 -38.84 -14.40 -20.23
C ASN A 80 -38.39 -15.80 -20.69
#